data_AF-A0AAJ2T729-F1
#
_entry.id   AF-A0AAJ2T729-F1
#
_cell.length_a   1.000
_cell.length_b   1.000
_cell.length_c   1.000
_cell.angle_alpha   90.00
_cell.angle_beta   90.00
_cell.angle_gamma   90.00
#
_symmetry.space_group_name_H-M   'P 1'
#
loop_
_entity.id
_entity.type
_entity.pdbx_description
1 polymer ?
#
loop_
_entity_poly.entity_id
_entity_poly.type
_entity_poly.pdbx_seq_one_letter_code
_entity_poly.pdbx_strand_id
1 'polypeptide(L)'
;ETSADELYSGTGATEKFTYGGASYYFRNDETRRLGLMISAARGSGADVLIRLTGFDGFSGGSLAEYSYSFDDAPAGDRYLAAAAAYIAEKWCAGGDVSGVILGMGLNFYDRGDGFKNLTELAESDAENIRAVAFELMSVNSSAKVYASVTDMYSVTLAAGTSEIGLEQYLDALARETSREGDFRYGIAVESFYRLDNGGELVSTKDAQRIISRLGTRKAETDLIFTDSRFDFPKITLGEMCGYMFENYYRAVIDDRIDAYIVVVYGGDRLDGIADYIKGLDSPDSLTLSGGALAMLGIGSWNEVITNFDAKKLPVKRDYTADAVYELPGGTKGSYAYYRFTTPGDTFGFGVGPYCTNVASPTGASAIVAVLDRAAYGGDGGAERMGIQTRFDYPDDYTLTPVVAVTLRVGSVQTASGASADADITDEESVGSVDEIPLRLTFTAGNDRIISDATVKAGEWTTIYVDVGSFDCAKNIDGIRISVGAENVGYAKLSVREIVGYSRDFADESIESVVADARAKRRSPDTVAGYSTYLWMAGGLLVAVATVMTVVLLSKKKDSEDED
;
A
#
# COMPACT_ATOMS: atom_id res chain seq x y z
N GLU A 1 -1.60 -9.00 20.06
CA GLU A 1 -1.02 -10.31 20.44
C GLU A 1 -2.16 -11.22 20.84
N THR A 2 -2.24 -12.45 20.34
CA THR A 2 -3.31 -13.39 20.71
C THR A 2 -2.69 -14.76 20.92
N SER A 3 -2.84 -15.33 22.11
CA SER A 3 -2.29 -16.65 22.40
C SER A 3 -3.08 -17.72 21.62
N ALA A 4 -2.42 -18.84 21.28
CA ALA A 4 -3.08 -19.95 20.60
C ALA A 4 -4.33 -20.44 21.39
N ASP A 5 -4.30 -20.41 22.72
CA ASP A 5 -5.43 -20.82 23.56
C ASP A 5 -6.63 -19.85 23.50
N GLU A 6 -6.39 -18.55 23.37
CA GLU A 6 -7.46 -17.54 23.18
C GLU A 6 -8.14 -17.66 21.80
N LEU A 7 -7.35 -18.07 20.80
CA LEU A 7 -7.78 -18.32 19.43
C LEU A 7 -8.72 -19.52 19.26
N TYR A 8 -8.79 -20.43 20.23
CA TYR A 8 -9.70 -21.57 20.24
C TYR A 8 -10.83 -21.44 21.28
N SER A 9 -10.58 -20.74 22.39
CA SER A 9 -11.50 -20.71 23.54
C SER A 9 -12.56 -19.61 23.44
N GLY A 10 -12.40 -18.61 22.56
CA GLY A 10 -13.38 -17.54 22.37
C GLY A 10 -13.64 -16.72 23.64
N THR A 11 -12.74 -16.73 24.61
CA THR A 11 -12.90 -15.99 25.86
C THR A 11 -12.62 -14.50 25.64
N GLY A 12 -13.65 -13.67 25.69
CA GLY A 12 -13.55 -12.21 25.51
C GLY A 12 -14.38 -11.68 24.34
N ALA A 13 -14.27 -10.38 24.04
CA ALA A 13 -14.85 -9.79 22.85
C ALA A 13 -13.99 -10.18 21.63
N THR A 14 -14.29 -11.31 21.02
CA THR A 14 -13.56 -11.82 19.85
C THR A 14 -14.47 -11.90 18.62
N GLU A 15 -13.90 -11.67 17.44
CA GLU A 15 -14.50 -11.87 16.13
C GLU A 15 -14.23 -13.29 15.69
N LYS A 16 -15.29 -14.01 15.34
CA LYS A 16 -15.19 -15.38 14.86
C LYS A 16 -14.96 -15.40 13.35
N PHE A 17 -13.90 -16.06 12.91
CA PHE A 17 -13.58 -16.35 11.52
C PHE A 17 -13.60 -17.86 11.28
N THR A 18 -14.18 -18.32 10.17
CA THR A 18 -14.25 -19.76 9.86
C THR A 18 -13.38 -20.05 8.65
N TYR A 19 -12.38 -20.90 8.82
CA TYR A 19 -11.44 -21.28 7.76
C TYR A 19 -11.14 -22.78 7.84
N GLY A 20 -11.15 -23.47 6.69
CA GLY A 20 -10.91 -24.92 6.62
C GLY A 20 -11.85 -25.77 7.50
N GLY A 21 -13.06 -25.29 7.79
CA GLY A 21 -14.02 -25.95 8.68
C GLY A 21 -13.74 -25.79 10.18
N ALA A 22 -12.68 -25.08 10.56
CA ALA A 22 -12.38 -24.70 11.94
C ALA A 22 -12.78 -23.24 12.21
N SER A 23 -12.98 -22.90 13.48
CA SER A 23 -13.25 -21.53 13.91
C SER A 23 -12.03 -20.94 14.61
N TYR A 24 -11.63 -19.76 14.19
CA TYR A 24 -10.54 -18.95 14.74
C TYR A 24 -11.14 -17.67 15.34
N TYR A 25 -10.56 -17.17 16.43
CA TYR A 25 -11.09 -16.01 17.15
C TYR A 25 -10.05 -14.88 17.25
N PHE A 26 -10.35 -13.73 16.64
CA PHE A 26 -9.50 -12.54 16.67
C PHE A 26 -10.01 -11.52 17.70
N ARG A 27 -9.15 -10.86 18.47
CA ARG A 27 -9.58 -9.86 19.48
C ARG A 27 -10.23 -8.63 18.83
N ASN A 28 -11.48 -8.31 19.18
CA ASN A 28 -12.28 -7.27 18.53
C ASN A 28 -11.68 -5.86 18.69
N ASP A 29 -11.10 -5.57 19.84
CA ASP A 29 -10.47 -4.28 20.15
C ASP A 29 -9.18 -4.10 19.36
N GLU A 30 -8.34 -5.13 19.26
CA GLU A 30 -7.13 -5.12 18.44
C GLU A 30 -7.45 -5.03 16.94
N THR A 31 -8.40 -5.82 16.44
CA THR A 31 -8.80 -5.78 15.01
C THR A 31 -9.45 -4.45 14.64
N ARG A 32 -10.28 -3.88 15.53
CA ARG A 32 -10.83 -2.54 15.34
C ARG A 32 -9.76 -1.47 15.34
N ARG A 33 -8.80 -1.53 16.29
CA ARG A 33 -7.69 -0.58 16.35
C ARG A 33 -6.82 -0.66 15.10
N LEU A 34 -6.50 -1.87 14.64
CA LEU A 34 -5.74 -2.08 13.41
C LEU A 34 -6.51 -1.55 12.19
N GLY A 35 -7.80 -1.81 12.09
CA GLY A 35 -8.65 -1.22 11.05
C GLY A 35 -8.61 0.31 11.02
N LEU A 36 -8.69 0.95 12.19
CA LEU A 36 -8.54 2.41 12.30
C LEU A 36 -7.16 2.89 11.86
N MET A 37 -6.08 2.18 12.21
CA MET A 37 -4.72 2.51 11.78
C MET A 37 -4.52 2.35 10.27
N ILE A 38 -5.08 1.28 9.68
CA ILE A 38 -5.06 1.04 8.23
C ILE A 38 -5.79 2.19 7.54
N SER A 39 -7.03 2.49 7.95
CA SER A 39 -7.77 3.64 7.42
C SER A 39 -7.00 4.95 7.59
N ALA A 40 -6.35 5.17 8.73
CA ALA A 40 -5.50 6.33 9.00
C ALA A 40 -4.35 6.48 8.01
N ALA A 41 -3.53 5.43 7.87
CA ALA A 41 -2.40 5.39 6.95
C ALA A 41 -2.86 5.50 5.49
N ARG A 42 -3.94 4.82 5.12
CA ARG A 42 -4.52 4.94 3.78
C ARG A 42 -4.97 6.37 3.50
N GLY A 43 -5.61 7.02 4.46
CA GLY A 43 -5.97 8.42 4.36
C GLY A 43 -4.82 9.32 3.98
N SER A 44 -3.66 9.18 4.63
CA SER A 44 -2.50 10.01 4.32
C SER A 44 -1.90 9.77 2.93
N GLY A 45 -2.45 8.82 2.16
CA GLY A 45 -1.93 8.39 0.86
C GLY A 45 -0.86 7.31 0.97
N ALA A 46 -0.62 6.75 2.16
CA ALA A 46 0.35 5.68 2.33
C ALA A 46 -0.16 4.36 1.73
N ASP A 47 0.75 3.56 1.19
CA ASP A 47 0.48 2.14 0.97
C ASP A 47 0.61 1.39 2.29
N VAL A 48 -0.21 0.36 2.51
CA VAL A 48 -0.22 -0.39 3.78
C VAL A 48 0.09 -1.86 3.52
N LEU A 49 1.07 -2.37 4.26
CA LEU A 49 1.38 -3.79 4.36
C LEU A 49 1.18 -4.20 5.82
N ILE A 50 0.53 -5.35 6.04
CA ILE A 50 0.41 -5.92 7.39
C ILE A 50 1.60 -6.85 7.62
N ARG A 51 2.28 -6.70 8.75
CA ARG A 51 3.28 -7.68 9.15
C ARG A 51 2.61 -8.83 9.90
N LEU A 52 2.86 -10.06 9.45
CA LEU A 52 2.46 -11.30 10.14
C LEU A 52 3.66 -11.91 10.85
N THR A 53 3.61 -11.96 12.18
CA THR A 53 4.63 -12.61 13.03
C THR A 53 3.99 -13.57 14.02
N GLY A 54 4.65 -14.69 14.28
CA GLY A 54 4.40 -15.52 15.47
C GLY A 54 5.29 -15.01 16.60
N PHE A 55 4.74 -14.25 17.55
CA PHE A 55 5.50 -13.72 18.68
C PHE A 55 4.60 -13.73 19.93
N ASP A 56 5.09 -14.33 21.02
CA ASP A 56 4.53 -14.11 22.36
C ASP A 56 5.19 -12.85 22.92
N GLY A 57 4.40 -11.93 23.46
CA GLY A 57 4.78 -10.54 23.65
C GLY A 57 6.09 -10.23 24.39
N PHE A 58 6.59 -9.02 24.14
CA PHE A 58 7.75 -8.42 24.82
C PHE A 58 7.45 -8.14 26.31
N SER A 59 7.39 -9.17 27.16
CA SER A 59 7.31 -8.98 28.60
C SER A 59 8.69 -8.78 29.21
N GLY A 60 9.25 -7.59 29.05
CA GLY A 60 10.14 -6.97 30.05
C GLY A 60 11.48 -7.63 30.42
N GLY A 61 12.00 -8.60 29.67
CA GLY A 61 13.32 -9.14 29.95
C GLY A 61 13.80 -10.11 28.88
N SER A 62 15.06 -9.94 28.44
CA SER A 62 15.82 -10.88 27.59
C SER A 62 15.08 -11.39 26.34
N LEU A 63 15.43 -10.82 25.19
CA LEU A 63 15.09 -11.29 23.84
C LEU A 63 15.36 -12.80 23.58
N ALA A 64 16.08 -13.48 24.47
CA ALA A 64 16.60 -14.83 24.25
C ALA A 64 15.65 -16.00 24.56
N GLU A 65 14.45 -15.80 25.14
CA GLU A 65 13.66 -16.95 25.64
C GLU A 65 12.27 -17.16 25.03
N TYR A 66 11.74 -16.27 24.18
CA TYR A 66 10.37 -16.44 23.68
C TYR A 66 10.21 -15.99 22.22
N SER A 67 10.25 -16.93 21.29
CA SER A 67 9.63 -16.79 19.97
C SER A 67 9.03 -18.14 19.56
N TYR A 68 7.71 -18.20 19.40
CA TYR A 68 7.06 -19.35 18.78
C TYR A 68 7.09 -19.18 17.26
N SER A 69 7.66 -20.14 16.55
CA SER A 69 7.35 -20.27 15.13
C SER A 69 5.90 -20.77 15.00
N PHE A 70 5.24 -20.49 13.87
CA PHE A 70 3.98 -21.18 13.55
C PHE A 70 4.19 -22.70 13.45
N ASP A 71 5.44 -23.18 13.40
CA ASP A 71 5.78 -24.59 13.28
C ASP A 71 5.78 -25.33 14.64
N ASP A 72 5.76 -24.62 15.79
CA ASP A 72 5.89 -25.24 17.13
C ASP A 72 4.56 -25.72 17.74
N ALA A 73 3.42 -25.40 17.11
CA ALA A 73 2.10 -25.87 17.52
C ALA A 73 1.61 -26.98 16.57
N PRO A 74 0.89 -28.02 17.06
CA PRO A 74 0.35 -29.11 16.22
C PRO A 74 -0.59 -28.68 15.06
N ALA A 75 -0.89 -27.39 14.94
CA ALA A 75 -1.77 -26.81 13.92
C ALA A 75 -1.29 -25.42 13.44
N GLY A 76 -0.05 -25.00 13.69
CA GLY A 76 0.29 -23.59 13.44
C GLY A 76 0.43 -23.19 11.97
N ASP A 77 0.70 -24.11 11.04
CA ASP A 77 0.53 -23.86 9.58
C ASP A 77 -0.91 -23.47 9.25
N ARG A 78 -1.88 -24.13 9.89
CA ARG A 78 -3.31 -23.82 9.72
C ARG A 78 -3.66 -22.46 10.31
N TYR A 79 -2.97 -22.06 11.37
CA TYR A 79 -3.15 -20.74 11.96
C TYR A 79 -2.58 -19.65 11.05
N LEU A 80 -1.39 -19.83 10.49
CA LEU A 80 -0.81 -18.90 9.53
C LEU A 80 -1.72 -18.71 8.32
N ALA A 81 -2.20 -19.82 7.73
CA ALA A 81 -3.14 -19.78 6.62
C ALA A 81 -4.46 -19.10 7.00
N ALA A 82 -5.03 -19.40 8.17
CA ALA A 82 -6.25 -18.75 8.65
C ALA A 82 -6.07 -17.24 8.91
N ALA A 83 -4.93 -16.82 9.44
CA ALA A 83 -4.61 -15.41 9.66
C ALA A 83 -4.42 -14.68 8.32
N ALA A 84 -3.72 -15.30 7.35
CA ALA A 84 -3.57 -14.76 6.02
C ALA A 84 -4.92 -14.63 5.30
N ALA A 85 -5.76 -15.66 5.35
CA ALA A 85 -7.12 -15.65 4.78
C ALA A 85 -7.99 -14.56 5.42
N TYR A 86 -7.94 -14.42 6.75
CA TYR A 86 -8.67 -13.36 7.46
C TYR A 86 -8.24 -11.97 7.00
N ILE A 87 -6.93 -11.70 6.90
CA ILE A 87 -6.41 -10.43 6.36
C ILE A 87 -6.85 -10.23 4.92
N ALA A 88 -6.76 -11.28 4.10
CA ALA A 88 -7.10 -11.25 2.69
C ALA A 88 -8.56 -10.80 2.50
N GLU A 89 -9.48 -11.50 3.15
CA GLU A 89 -10.92 -11.22 3.10
C GLU A 89 -11.27 -9.86 3.70
N LYS A 90 -10.65 -9.51 4.84
CA LYS A 90 -11.05 -8.33 5.59
C LYS A 90 -10.49 -7.02 5.03
N TRP A 91 -9.26 -7.02 4.53
CA TRP A 91 -8.56 -5.79 4.16
C TRP A 91 -7.94 -5.81 2.75
N CYS A 92 -7.56 -6.97 2.21
CA CYS A 92 -7.01 -7.01 0.85
C CYS A 92 -8.09 -7.03 -0.24
N ALA A 93 -9.27 -7.59 0.04
CA ALA A 93 -10.39 -7.65 -0.91
C ALA A 93 -10.82 -6.27 -1.42
N GLY A 94 -10.84 -5.27 -0.53
CA GLY A 94 -11.14 -3.87 -0.87
C GLY A 94 -9.93 -3.03 -1.28
N GLY A 95 -8.73 -3.60 -1.28
CA GLY A 95 -7.48 -2.87 -1.56
C GLY A 95 -7.02 -1.91 -0.45
N ASP A 96 -7.54 -2.07 0.78
CA ASP A 96 -7.10 -1.28 1.95
C ASP A 96 -5.71 -1.68 2.40
N VAL A 97 -5.37 -2.97 2.25
CA VAL A 97 -4.04 -3.53 2.50
C VAL A 97 -3.51 -4.12 1.21
N SER A 98 -2.34 -3.66 0.78
CA SER A 98 -1.72 -4.09 -0.47
C SER A 98 -0.98 -5.41 -0.36
N GLY A 99 -0.84 -5.96 0.84
CA GLY A 99 -0.11 -7.20 1.05
C GLY A 99 0.36 -7.44 2.47
N VAL A 100 1.22 -8.45 2.61
CA VAL A 100 1.76 -8.90 3.89
C VAL A 100 3.29 -8.97 3.86
N ILE A 101 3.91 -8.63 4.99
CA ILE A 101 5.31 -8.95 5.30
C ILE A 101 5.31 -10.11 6.29
N LEU A 102 5.83 -11.27 5.88
CA LEU A 102 5.93 -12.46 6.71
C LEU A 102 7.22 -12.46 7.52
N GLY A 103 7.07 -12.58 8.85
CA GLY A 103 8.16 -12.69 9.80
C GLY A 103 8.79 -11.36 10.22
N MET A 104 9.73 -11.46 11.15
CA MET A 104 10.64 -10.38 11.56
C MET A 104 12.06 -10.95 11.54
N GLY A 105 12.56 -11.19 10.33
CA GLY A 105 13.79 -11.92 10.07
C GLY A 105 13.62 -13.44 10.12
N LEU A 106 13.08 -14.04 9.07
CA LEU A 106 12.91 -15.50 8.97
C LEU A 106 14.24 -16.24 9.16
N ASN A 107 15.34 -15.70 8.65
CA ASN A 107 16.68 -16.25 8.79
C ASN A 107 17.40 -15.85 10.10
N PHE A 108 16.67 -15.33 11.08
CA PHE A 108 17.15 -14.93 12.39
C PHE A 108 16.61 -15.88 13.48
N TYR A 109 17.40 -16.12 14.54
CA TYR A 109 17.13 -16.95 15.74
C TYR A 109 17.40 -18.46 15.72
N ASP A 110 17.73 -18.95 16.91
CA ASP A 110 17.84 -20.34 17.35
C ASP A 110 16.42 -20.94 17.45
N ARG A 111 15.88 -21.40 16.30
CA ARG A 111 14.55 -22.04 16.19
C ARG A 111 14.56 -23.46 16.81
N GLY A 112 14.96 -23.59 18.07
CA GLY A 112 15.05 -24.86 18.80
C GLY A 112 15.82 -25.98 18.10
N ASP A 113 15.78 -27.21 18.63
CA ASP A 113 16.43 -28.40 18.06
C ASP A 113 15.76 -28.93 16.76
N GLY A 114 15.05 -28.08 15.99
CA GLY A 114 14.09 -28.50 14.96
C GLY A 114 14.67 -28.82 13.57
N PHE A 115 15.60 -28.00 13.08
CA PHE A 115 16.09 -28.11 11.69
C PHE A 115 17.47 -28.77 11.59
N LYS A 116 17.58 -29.82 10.78
CA LYS A 116 18.84 -30.57 10.63
C LYS A 116 19.79 -29.91 9.64
N ASN A 117 19.26 -29.17 8.66
CA ASN A 117 20.06 -28.53 7.60
C ASN A 117 19.34 -27.31 6.96
N LEU A 118 20.06 -26.55 6.14
CA LEU A 118 19.56 -25.37 5.43
C LEU A 118 18.38 -25.65 4.48
N THR A 119 18.33 -26.84 3.88
CA THR A 119 17.23 -27.21 2.97
C THR A 119 15.93 -27.36 3.73
N GLU A 120 15.94 -28.05 4.88
CA GLU A 120 14.75 -28.19 5.73
C GLU A 120 14.23 -26.83 6.25
N LEU A 121 15.14 -25.92 6.60
CA LEU A 121 14.76 -24.54 6.99
C LEU A 121 14.10 -23.79 5.83
N ALA A 122 14.75 -23.81 4.65
CA ALA A 122 14.24 -23.12 3.47
C ALA A 122 12.92 -23.71 2.96
N GLU A 123 12.72 -25.02 3.12
CA GLU A 123 11.48 -25.73 2.76
C GLU A 123 10.32 -25.27 3.65
N SER A 124 10.51 -25.23 4.98
CA SER A 124 9.50 -24.70 5.92
C SER A 124 9.17 -23.22 5.63
N ASP A 125 10.19 -22.37 5.45
CA ASP A 125 9.93 -20.95 5.15
C ASP A 125 9.24 -20.79 3.78
N ALA A 126 9.58 -21.60 2.77
CA ALA A 126 8.90 -21.59 1.47
C ALA A 126 7.43 -22.05 1.56
N GLU A 127 7.14 -23.08 2.36
CA GLU A 127 5.77 -23.55 2.63
C GLU A 127 4.93 -22.45 3.30
N ASN A 128 5.50 -21.77 4.30
CA ASN A 128 4.86 -20.66 5.01
C ASN A 128 4.59 -19.46 4.08
N ILE A 129 5.55 -19.07 3.25
CA ILE A 129 5.36 -18.00 2.26
C ILE A 129 4.29 -18.40 1.24
N ARG A 130 4.31 -19.65 0.75
CA ARG A 130 3.34 -20.16 -0.22
C ARG A 130 1.92 -20.17 0.34
N ALA A 131 1.73 -20.62 1.58
CA ALA A 131 0.45 -20.59 2.26
C ALA A 131 -0.12 -19.17 2.32
N VAL A 132 0.69 -18.19 2.75
CA VAL A 132 0.28 -16.79 2.82
C VAL A 132 -0.04 -16.23 1.43
N ALA A 133 0.79 -16.52 0.43
CA ALA A 133 0.60 -16.04 -0.93
C ALA A 133 -0.67 -16.57 -1.58
N PHE A 134 -0.96 -17.86 -1.43
CA PHE A 134 -2.16 -18.44 -2.00
C PHE A 134 -3.44 -17.88 -1.37
N GLU A 135 -3.48 -17.70 -0.06
CA GLU A 135 -4.64 -17.09 0.60
C GLU A 135 -4.86 -15.65 0.13
N LEU A 136 -3.81 -14.82 0.11
CA LEU A 136 -3.91 -13.44 -0.34
C LEU A 136 -4.29 -13.32 -1.82
N MET A 137 -3.60 -14.05 -2.70
CA MET A 137 -3.79 -13.97 -4.14
C MET A 137 -5.11 -14.59 -4.61
N SER A 138 -5.69 -15.51 -3.82
CA SER A 138 -7.02 -16.06 -4.11
C SER A 138 -8.13 -15.00 -3.98
N VAL A 139 -7.93 -14.00 -3.12
CA VAL A 139 -8.87 -12.90 -2.88
C VAL A 139 -8.51 -11.68 -3.72
N ASN A 140 -7.22 -11.33 -3.79
CA ASN A 140 -6.71 -10.20 -4.55
C ASN A 140 -5.41 -10.59 -5.27
N SER A 141 -5.49 -10.81 -6.58
CA SER A 141 -4.35 -11.22 -7.41
C SER A 141 -3.18 -10.22 -7.44
N SER A 142 -3.41 -8.98 -7.02
CA SER A 142 -2.39 -7.92 -6.94
C SER A 142 -1.76 -7.82 -5.54
N ALA A 143 -2.20 -8.63 -4.57
CA ALA A 143 -1.65 -8.64 -3.23
C ALA A 143 -0.16 -9.02 -3.23
N LYS A 144 0.62 -8.26 -2.47
CA LYS A 144 2.07 -8.43 -2.34
C LYS A 144 2.40 -9.31 -1.14
N VAL A 145 3.41 -10.16 -1.28
CA VAL A 145 3.94 -10.96 -0.17
C VAL A 145 5.43 -10.71 -0.08
N TYR A 146 5.91 -10.34 1.09
CA TYR A 146 7.33 -10.13 1.35
C TYR A 146 7.82 -11.06 2.45
N ALA A 147 8.96 -11.70 2.23
CA ALA A 147 9.67 -12.46 3.25
C ALA A 147 10.65 -11.53 3.99
N SER A 148 10.48 -11.35 5.31
CA SER A 148 11.41 -10.55 6.12
C SER A 148 12.71 -11.30 6.37
N VAL A 149 13.86 -10.67 6.12
CA VAL A 149 15.21 -11.25 6.26
C VAL A 149 16.21 -10.25 6.86
N THR A 150 17.29 -10.76 7.45
CA THR A 150 18.32 -10.00 8.19
C THR A 150 19.74 -10.39 7.74
N ASP A 151 20.77 -9.68 8.20
CA ASP A 151 22.20 -9.91 7.86
C ASP A 151 22.82 -11.14 8.54
N MET A 152 22.09 -11.73 9.51
CA MET A 152 22.34 -12.95 10.28
C MET A 152 23.31 -12.89 11.49
N TYR A 153 22.91 -13.62 12.53
CA TYR A 153 23.80 -14.27 13.49
C TYR A 153 23.31 -15.70 13.76
N SER A 154 24.11 -16.71 13.36
CA SER A 154 23.99 -18.17 13.60
C SER A 154 22.59 -18.78 13.71
N VAL A 155 22.15 -19.52 12.68
CA VAL A 155 21.17 -20.59 12.88
C VAL A 155 21.91 -21.78 13.47
N THR A 156 21.47 -22.30 14.62
CA THR A 156 21.96 -23.59 15.11
C THR A 156 21.30 -24.67 14.27
N LEU A 157 22.06 -25.32 13.41
CA LEU A 157 21.62 -26.56 12.76
C LEU A 157 22.01 -27.74 13.66
N ALA A 158 21.26 -28.84 13.61
CA ALA A 158 21.50 -30.02 14.46
C ALA A 158 22.93 -30.62 14.38
N ALA A 159 23.73 -30.28 13.36
CA ALA A 159 25.12 -30.69 13.19
C ALA A 159 26.15 -29.75 13.87
N GLY A 160 25.70 -28.76 14.65
CA GLY A 160 26.50 -27.71 15.28
C GLY A 160 26.19 -26.32 14.73
N THR A 161 26.73 -25.28 15.36
CA THR A 161 26.64 -23.90 14.84
C THR A 161 27.41 -23.79 13.53
N SER A 162 26.70 -23.70 12.42
CA SER A 162 27.25 -23.29 11.13
C SER A 162 26.79 -21.87 10.83
N GLU A 163 27.73 -20.94 10.68
CA GLU A 163 27.41 -19.63 10.10
C GLU A 163 26.94 -19.86 8.65
N ILE A 164 25.63 -19.79 8.41
CA ILE A 164 25.08 -19.80 7.05
C ILE A 164 25.14 -18.35 6.54
N GLY A 165 25.52 -18.14 5.29
CA GLY A 165 25.46 -16.80 4.71
C GLY A 165 24.04 -16.43 4.27
N LEU A 166 23.64 -15.16 4.39
CA LEU A 166 22.36 -14.68 3.84
C LEU A 166 22.15 -15.09 2.37
N GLU A 167 23.20 -15.01 1.54
CA GLU A 167 23.14 -15.43 0.13
C GLU A 167 22.77 -16.92 0.00
N GLN A 168 23.37 -17.78 0.82
CA GLN A 168 23.11 -19.22 0.81
C GLN A 168 21.67 -19.51 1.24
N TYR A 169 21.18 -18.78 2.25
CA TYR A 169 19.77 -18.88 2.66
C TYR A 169 18.82 -18.45 1.54
N LEU A 170 19.07 -17.31 0.90
CA LEU A 170 18.21 -16.81 -0.16
C LEU A 170 18.26 -17.69 -1.43
N ASP A 171 19.40 -18.34 -1.73
CA ASP A 171 19.51 -19.35 -2.78
C ASP A 171 18.72 -20.61 -2.45
N ALA A 172 18.75 -21.05 -1.19
CA ALA A 172 17.96 -22.19 -0.73
C ALA A 172 16.47 -21.86 -0.78
N LEU A 173 16.06 -20.70 -0.28
CA LEU A 173 14.67 -20.24 -0.28
C LEU A 173 14.11 -20.14 -1.70
N ALA A 174 14.84 -19.51 -2.63
CA ALA A 174 14.39 -19.39 -4.03
C ALA A 174 14.23 -20.76 -4.72
N ARG A 175 15.07 -21.74 -4.36
CA ARG A 175 14.97 -23.11 -4.87
C ARG A 175 13.74 -23.83 -4.33
N GLU A 176 13.46 -23.72 -3.03
CA GLU A 176 12.31 -24.40 -2.42
C GLU A 176 10.98 -23.71 -2.76
N THR A 177 10.95 -22.39 -2.99
CA THR A 177 9.74 -21.70 -3.45
C THR A 177 9.36 -22.11 -4.88
N SER A 178 10.34 -22.26 -5.78
CA SER A 178 10.12 -22.69 -7.18
C SER A 178 9.82 -24.18 -7.36
N ARG A 179 10.17 -25.02 -6.37
CA ARG A 179 10.05 -26.49 -6.45
C ARG A 179 8.62 -27.01 -6.72
N GLU A 180 7.60 -26.33 -6.21
CA GLU A 180 6.18 -26.72 -6.36
C GLU A 180 5.38 -25.79 -7.29
N GLY A 181 6.07 -24.92 -8.04
CA GLY A 181 5.48 -23.91 -8.90
C GLY A 181 5.81 -22.50 -8.45
N ASP A 182 6.16 -21.66 -9.41
CA ASP A 182 6.55 -20.28 -9.15
C ASP A 182 5.34 -19.43 -8.74
N PHE A 183 5.55 -18.62 -7.71
CA PHE A 183 4.64 -17.54 -7.33
C PHE A 183 5.46 -16.29 -6.99
N ARG A 184 4.87 -15.11 -7.14
CA ARG A 184 5.57 -13.85 -6.90
C ARG A 184 5.64 -13.56 -5.41
N TYR A 185 6.84 -13.36 -4.89
CA TYR A 185 7.08 -12.76 -3.58
C TYR A 185 8.26 -11.80 -3.66
N GLY A 186 8.36 -10.90 -2.69
CA GLY A 186 9.45 -9.96 -2.50
C GLY A 186 10.27 -10.26 -1.25
N ILE A 187 11.36 -9.51 -1.07
CA ILE A 187 12.19 -9.55 0.13
C ILE A 187 12.02 -8.25 0.92
N ALA A 188 11.79 -8.37 2.22
CA ALA A 188 11.84 -7.26 3.16
C ALA A 188 13.13 -7.33 3.97
N VAL A 189 14.03 -6.36 3.76
CA VAL A 189 15.29 -6.29 4.50
C VAL A 189 15.05 -5.57 5.82
N GLU A 190 15.23 -6.30 6.91
CA GLU A 190 14.93 -5.81 8.25
C GLU A 190 16.12 -5.12 8.90
N SER A 191 15.87 -3.94 9.46
CA SER A 191 16.74 -3.25 10.42
C SER A 191 16.06 -3.23 11.78
N PHE A 192 16.65 -3.90 12.77
CA PHE A 192 16.17 -3.94 14.16
C PHE A 192 17.34 -3.97 15.15
N TYR A 193 17.11 -3.63 16.42
CA TYR A 193 18.15 -3.67 17.45
C TYR A 193 18.27 -5.06 18.08
N ARG A 194 19.51 -5.48 18.34
CA ARG A 194 19.82 -6.58 19.25
C ARG A 194 20.15 -6.04 20.63
N LEU A 195 19.65 -6.69 21.68
CA LEU A 195 20.26 -6.64 23.01
C LEU A 195 21.33 -7.74 23.04
N ASP A 196 22.59 -7.37 23.23
CA ASP A 196 23.61 -8.38 23.54
C ASP A 196 23.37 -8.98 24.95
N ASN A 197 24.16 -9.99 25.34
CA ASN A 197 24.05 -10.61 26.67
C ASN A 197 24.35 -9.63 27.84
N GLY A 198 24.74 -8.38 27.56
CA GLY A 198 24.91 -7.28 28.51
C GLY A 198 23.80 -6.21 28.45
N GLY A 199 22.84 -6.33 27.52
CA GLY A 199 21.76 -5.37 27.33
C GLY A 199 22.14 -4.11 26.55
N GLU A 200 23.26 -4.13 25.82
CA GLU A 200 23.69 -3.08 24.90
C GLU A 200 23.00 -3.22 23.53
N LEU A 201 22.61 -2.08 22.97
CA LEU A 201 21.96 -1.97 21.66
C LEU A 201 23.01 -2.06 20.56
N VAL A 202 22.98 -3.09 19.73
CA VAL A 202 23.82 -3.19 18.54
C VAL A 202 23.08 -2.57 17.35
N SER A 203 23.62 -1.48 16.80
CA SER A 203 23.13 -0.85 15.57
C SER A 203 23.67 -1.59 14.35
N THR A 204 22.80 -2.02 13.44
CA THR A 204 23.19 -2.74 12.22
C THR A 204 23.68 -1.76 11.15
N LYS A 205 25.00 -1.53 11.10
CA LYS A 205 25.67 -1.02 9.87
C LYS A 205 25.53 -2.01 8.70
N ASP A 206 24.99 -3.19 8.95
CA ASP A 206 24.95 -4.34 8.06
C ASP A 206 23.78 -4.34 7.09
N ALA A 207 22.75 -3.51 7.24
CA ALA A 207 21.63 -3.49 6.31
C ALA A 207 22.07 -3.05 4.88
N GLN A 208 23.04 -2.14 4.76
CA GLN A 208 23.70 -1.85 3.47
C GLN A 208 24.54 -3.00 2.94
N ARG A 209 25.14 -3.79 3.82
CA ARG A 209 25.87 -5.01 3.44
C ARG A 209 24.90 -6.02 2.85
N ILE A 210 23.68 -6.14 3.39
CA ILE A 210 22.60 -6.94 2.81
C ILE A 210 22.23 -6.39 1.42
N ILE A 211 21.85 -5.11 1.32
CA ILE A 211 21.42 -4.50 0.05
C ILE A 211 22.51 -4.61 -1.03
N SER A 212 23.77 -4.40 -0.66
CA SER A 212 24.90 -4.55 -1.58
C SER A 212 25.09 -5.99 -2.08
N ARG A 213 24.88 -6.99 -1.22
CA ARG A 213 24.90 -8.42 -1.58
C ARG A 213 23.71 -8.85 -2.43
N LEU A 214 22.55 -8.22 -2.24
CA LEU A 214 21.34 -8.44 -3.05
C LEU A 214 21.44 -7.82 -4.47
N GLY A 215 22.56 -7.17 -4.80
CA GLY A 215 22.73 -6.36 -6.00
C GLY A 215 22.52 -7.04 -7.36
N THR A 216 22.45 -8.36 -7.42
CA THR A 216 22.13 -9.11 -8.65
C THR A 216 20.67 -9.55 -8.74
N ARG A 217 19.89 -9.49 -7.65
CA ARG A 217 18.53 -10.07 -7.57
C ARG A 217 17.38 -9.10 -7.84
N LYS A 218 17.66 -7.79 -7.88
CA LYS A 218 16.61 -6.75 -8.06
C LYS A 218 15.75 -6.93 -9.32
N ALA A 219 16.30 -7.55 -10.37
CA ALA A 219 15.56 -7.78 -11.61
C ALA A 219 14.48 -8.86 -11.49
N GLU A 220 14.52 -9.69 -10.45
CA GLU A 220 13.68 -10.89 -10.30
C GLU A 220 12.77 -10.84 -9.05
N THR A 221 12.99 -9.89 -8.13
CA THR A 221 12.32 -9.88 -6.83
C THR A 221 12.17 -8.44 -6.29
N ASP A 222 10.95 -8.06 -5.90
CA ASP A 222 10.67 -6.75 -5.29
C ASP A 222 11.41 -6.65 -3.94
N LEU A 223 12.12 -5.55 -3.69
CA LEU A 223 12.94 -5.35 -2.50
C LEU A 223 12.45 -4.15 -1.70
N ILE A 224 12.04 -4.38 -0.45
CA ILE A 224 11.65 -3.31 0.47
C ILE A 224 12.60 -3.28 1.67
N PHE A 225 12.79 -2.10 2.24
CA PHE A 225 13.55 -1.90 3.47
C PHE A 225 12.60 -1.63 4.62
N THR A 226 12.70 -2.38 5.71
CA THR A 226 11.85 -2.21 6.88
C THR A 226 12.68 -1.81 8.10
N ASP A 227 12.30 -0.71 8.73
CA ASP A 227 12.93 -0.20 9.95
C ASP A 227 12.03 -0.45 11.16
N SER A 228 12.38 -1.46 11.96
CA SER A 228 11.62 -1.92 13.14
C SER A 228 12.23 -1.50 14.46
N ARG A 229 13.18 -0.56 14.42
CA ARG A 229 13.90 -0.10 15.61
C ARG A 229 13.05 0.73 16.59
N PHE A 230 11.81 1.06 16.23
CA PHE A 230 10.95 1.98 16.97
C PHE A 230 10.24 1.35 18.19
N ASP A 231 10.48 0.08 18.47
CA ASP A 231 9.90 -0.67 19.59
C ASP A 231 10.79 -0.68 20.87
N PHE A 232 11.96 -0.04 20.85
CA PHE A 232 12.95 -0.20 21.93
C PHE A 232 12.89 0.92 23.00
N PRO A 233 12.73 0.56 24.31
CA PRO A 233 12.49 1.53 25.38
C PRO A 233 13.69 2.44 25.73
N LYS A 234 14.88 2.17 25.17
CA LYS A 234 16.15 2.84 25.54
C LYS A 234 16.59 3.97 24.59
N ILE A 235 15.84 4.24 23.52
CA ILE A 235 16.24 5.22 22.51
C ILE A 235 15.39 6.48 22.66
N THR A 236 16.00 7.65 22.59
CA THR A 236 15.26 8.92 22.60
C THR A 236 14.53 9.13 21.27
N LEU A 237 13.43 9.89 21.28
CA LEU A 237 12.71 10.25 20.04
C LEU A 237 13.66 10.91 19.01
N GLY A 238 14.59 11.75 19.48
CA GLY A 238 15.58 12.38 18.62
C GLY A 238 16.51 11.38 17.93
N GLU A 239 17.10 10.44 18.67
CA GLU A 239 17.95 9.39 18.10
C GLU A 239 17.16 8.50 17.13
N MET A 240 15.91 8.15 17.48
CA MET A 240 15.02 7.38 16.60
C MET A 240 14.80 8.12 15.26
N CYS A 241 14.49 9.41 15.29
CA CYS A 241 14.36 10.22 14.09
C CYS A 241 15.68 10.35 13.32
N GLY A 242 16.81 10.46 14.03
CA GLY A 242 18.15 10.47 13.45
C GLY A 242 18.40 9.24 12.57
N TYR A 243 18.19 8.06 13.16
CA TYR A 243 18.32 6.79 12.46
C TYR A 243 17.29 6.62 11.34
N MET A 244 16.09 7.18 11.48
CA MET A 244 15.06 7.14 10.44
C MET A 244 15.50 7.88 9.18
N PHE A 245 15.99 9.13 9.29
CA PHE A 245 16.52 9.88 8.15
C PHE A 245 17.70 9.17 7.50
N GLU A 246 18.63 8.67 8.32
CA GLU A 246 19.78 7.93 7.82
C GLU A 246 19.33 6.75 6.95
N ASN A 247 18.41 5.93 7.44
CA ASN A 247 18.00 4.70 6.76
C ASN A 247 17.10 4.96 5.56
N TYR A 248 16.22 5.96 5.65
CA TYR A 248 15.47 6.45 4.50
C TYR A 248 16.40 6.93 3.37
N TYR A 249 17.37 7.80 3.67
CA TYR A 249 18.31 8.28 2.66
C TYR A 249 19.19 7.17 2.10
N ARG A 250 19.63 6.22 2.93
CA ARG A 250 20.33 5.02 2.47
C ARG A 250 19.47 4.24 1.49
N ALA A 251 18.20 4.00 1.83
CA ALA A 251 17.27 3.24 1.01
C ALA A 251 16.98 3.93 -0.32
N VAL A 252 16.77 5.23 -0.31
CA VAL A 252 16.47 6.03 -1.50
C VAL A 252 17.65 6.13 -2.47
N ILE A 253 18.85 6.33 -1.94
CA ILE A 253 20.05 6.54 -2.75
C ILE A 253 20.54 5.23 -3.33
N ASP A 254 20.23 4.13 -2.64
CA ASP A 254 20.34 2.79 -3.19
C ASP A 254 19.13 2.52 -4.09
N ASP A 255 19.31 2.76 -5.38
CA ASP A 255 18.29 2.58 -6.41
C ASP A 255 17.75 1.14 -6.53
N ARG A 256 18.18 0.21 -5.68
CA ARG A 256 17.70 -1.17 -5.58
C ARG A 256 16.53 -1.37 -4.63
N ILE A 257 16.21 -0.42 -3.76
CA ILE A 257 15.07 -0.53 -2.85
C ILE A 257 13.85 0.12 -3.49
N ASP A 258 12.75 -0.63 -3.55
CA ASP A 258 11.49 -0.19 -4.13
C ASP A 258 10.66 0.62 -3.11
N ALA A 259 10.80 0.35 -1.81
CA ALA A 259 10.14 1.10 -0.75
C ALA A 259 10.92 1.09 0.57
N TYR A 260 10.84 2.20 1.30
CA TYR A 260 11.27 2.31 2.70
C TYR A 260 10.04 2.32 3.62
N ILE A 261 10.02 1.45 4.62
CA ILE A 261 8.89 1.24 5.52
C ILE A 261 9.35 1.46 6.95
N VAL A 262 8.66 2.36 7.65
CA VAL A 262 8.83 2.56 9.09
C VAL A 262 7.79 1.71 9.81
N VAL A 263 8.25 0.82 10.69
CA VAL A 263 7.36 0.00 11.51
C VAL A 263 7.19 0.66 12.86
N VAL A 264 5.96 1.03 13.20
CA VAL A 264 5.66 1.68 14.47
C VAL A 264 4.82 0.74 15.34
N TYR A 265 5.40 0.27 16.44
CA TYR A 265 4.67 -0.49 17.47
C TYR A 265 3.95 0.50 18.40
N GLY A 266 2.72 0.21 18.80
CA GLY A 266 1.83 1.17 19.44
C GLY A 266 2.39 1.78 20.73
N GLY A 267 2.31 3.11 20.87
CA GLY A 267 2.69 3.86 22.08
C GLY A 267 2.61 5.38 21.90
N ASP A 268 2.76 6.13 23.00
CA ASP A 268 2.59 7.60 23.11
C ASP A 268 3.59 8.45 22.28
N ARG A 269 4.41 7.82 21.42
CA ARG A 269 5.44 8.47 20.58
C ARG A 269 5.05 8.58 19.10
N LEU A 270 3.86 8.09 18.72
CA LEU A 270 3.37 8.10 17.34
C LEU A 270 3.31 9.50 16.73
N ASP A 271 2.83 10.49 17.49
CA ASP A 271 2.63 11.86 17.00
C ASP A 271 3.95 12.51 16.56
N GLY A 272 5.00 12.33 17.36
CA GLY A 272 6.33 12.85 17.04
C GLY A 272 6.92 12.20 15.80
N ILE A 273 6.80 10.87 15.67
CA ILE A 273 7.35 10.12 14.53
C ILE A 273 6.62 10.49 13.23
N ALA A 274 5.29 10.67 13.28
CA ALA A 274 4.47 10.99 12.12
C ALA A 274 4.89 12.30 11.43
N ASP A 275 5.20 13.35 12.20
CA ASP A 275 5.66 14.62 11.64
C ASP A 275 7.02 14.51 10.94
N TYR A 276 7.91 13.68 11.47
CA TYR A 276 9.19 13.40 10.80
C TYR A 276 9.02 12.53 9.56
N ILE A 277 8.13 11.54 9.57
CA ILE A 277 7.82 10.71 8.38
C ILE A 277 7.32 11.59 7.23
N LYS A 278 6.42 12.54 7.50
CA LYS A 278 5.93 13.52 6.51
C LYS A 278 7.03 14.43 5.96
N GLY A 279 8.11 14.59 6.74
CA GLY A 279 9.28 15.35 6.34
C GLY A 279 10.24 14.59 5.43
N LEU A 280 10.25 13.25 5.44
CA LEU A 280 11.27 12.45 4.75
C LEU A 280 11.25 12.65 3.24
N ASP A 281 10.06 12.68 2.62
CA ASP A 281 9.88 12.83 1.19
C ASP A 281 9.55 14.28 0.79
N SER A 282 9.59 15.26 1.68
CA SER A 282 9.20 16.63 1.37
C SER A 282 10.34 17.50 0.81
N PRO A 283 10.03 18.67 0.22
CA PRO A 283 11.06 19.64 -0.19
C PRO A 283 11.93 20.12 0.99
N ASP A 284 11.39 20.05 2.21
CA ASP A 284 12.06 20.46 3.45
C ASP A 284 12.85 19.31 4.11
N SER A 285 12.87 18.11 3.53
CA SER A 285 13.51 16.91 4.10
C SER A 285 14.94 17.15 4.57
N LEU A 286 15.77 17.79 3.75
CA LEU A 286 17.15 18.11 4.10
C LEU A 286 17.25 19.12 5.25
N THR A 287 16.36 20.11 5.29
CA THR A 287 16.26 21.11 6.37
C THR A 287 15.88 20.42 7.69
N LEU A 288 14.87 19.55 7.66
CA LEU A 288 14.40 18.79 8.83
C LEU A 288 15.46 17.80 9.32
N SER A 289 16.23 17.21 8.41
CA SER A 289 17.32 16.27 8.74
C SER A 289 18.55 16.91 9.41
N GLY A 290 18.63 18.26 9.47
CA GLY A 290 19.71 18.95 10.16
C GLY A 290 19.77 18.64 11.67
N GLY A 291 18.62 18.46 12.31
CA GLY A 291 18.55 18.02 13.70
C GLY A 291 19.05 16.59 13.89
N ALA A 292 18.78 15.71 12.92
CA ALA A 292 19.25 14.32 12.91
C ALA A 292 20.77 14.22 12.82
N LEU A 293 21.42 15.04 11.97
CA LEU A 293 22.89 15.09 11.88
C LEU A 293 23.55 15.39 13.24
N ALA A 294 23.02 16.39 13.95
CA ALA A 294 23.54 16.78 15.27
C ALA A 294 23.35 15.66 16.32
N MET A 295 22.23 14.94 16.28
CA MET A 295 21.94 13.83 17.20
C MET A 295 22.82 12.61 16.93
N LEU A 296 23.11 12.31 15.66
CA LEU A 296 24.03 11.25 15.26
C LEU A 296 25.50 11.64 15.43
N GLY A 297 25.79 12.92 15.75
CA GLY A 297 27.15 13.43 15.92
C GLY A 297 27.95 13.50 14.62
N ILE A 298 27.28 13.67 13.48
CA ILE A 298 27.89 13.72 12.14
C ILE A 298 27.72 15.10 11.51
N GLY A 299 28.72 15.55 10.75
CA GLY A 299 28.70 16.87 10.09
C GLY A 299 27.96 16.87 8.75
N SER A 300 27.87 15.71 8.10
CA SER A 300 27.23 15.54 6.80
C SER A 300 26.77 14.10 6.58
N TRP A 301 25.69 13.91 5.82
CA TRP A 301 25.25 12.58 5.38
C TRP A 301 26.32 11.83 4.57
N ASN A 302 27.26 12.53 3.92
CA ASN A 302 28.40 11.89 3.22
C ASN A 302 29.36 11.15 4.17
N GLU A 303 29.36 11.44 5.47
CA GLU A 303 30.21 10.75 6.45
C GLU A 303 29.72 9.33 6.73
N VAL A 304 28.42 9.08 6.51
CA VAL A 304 27.76 7.81 6.84
C VAL A 304 27.19 7.10 5.61
N ILE A 305 26.78 7.84 4.58
CA ILE A 305 26.17 7.33 3.34
C ILE A 305 27.14 7.62 2.18
N THR A 306 27.75 6.55 1.65
CA THR A 306 28.64 6.66 0.49
C THR A 306 27.88 7.16 -0.74
N ASN A 307 28.46 8.12 -1.47
CA ASN A 307 27.85 8.75 -2.66
C ASN A 307 26.49 9.40 -2.39
N PHE A 308 26.29 9.96 -1.19
CA PHE A 308 25.07 10.68 -0.88
C PHE A 308 24.85 11.82 -1.88
N ASP A 309 23.72 11.76 -2.60
CA ASP A 309 23.30 12.80 -3.53
C ASP A 309 21.89 13.26 -3.18
N ALA A 310 21.81 14.45 -2.59
CA ALA A 310 20.56 15.13 -2.26
C ALA A 310 19.60 15.24 -3.45
N LYS A 311 20.10 15.29 -4.69
CA LYS A 311 19.26 15.40 -5.89
C LYS A 311 18.54 14.11 -6.25
N LYS A 312 18.95 12.97 -5.68
CA LYS A 312 18.28 11.67 -5.85
C LYS A 312 17.15 11.45 -4.86
N LEU A 313 17.01 12.33 -3.86
CA LEU A 313 15.93 12.21 -2.90
C LEU A 313 14.58 12.44 -3.61
N PRO A 314 13.58 11.57 -3.42
CA PRO A 314 12.27 11.80 -3.96
C PRO A 314 11.69 13.00 -3.22
N VAL A 315 11.27 14.00 -3.99
CA VAL A 315 10.62 15.20 -3.47
C VAL A 315 9.15 15.10 -3.87
N LYS A 316 8.31 14.83 -2.89
CA LYS A 316 6.87 15.06 -2.91
C LYS A 316 6.62 16.53 -3.20
N ARG A 317 5.99 16.79 -4.34
CA ARG A 317 5.63 18.16 -4.72
C ARG A 317 4.15 18.36 -4.48
N ASP A 318 3.87 19.41 -3.73
CA ASP A 318 2.53 19.92 -3.51
C ASP A 318 2.30 21.07 -4.49
N TYR A 319 1.34 20.86 -5.40
CA TYR A 319 0.83 21.89 -6.27
C TYR A 319 -0.45 22.45 -5.65
N THR A 320 -0.67 23.76 -5.75
CA THR A 320 -1.91 24.38 -5.31
C THR A 320 -2.71 24.82 -6.54
N ALA A 321 -3.99 24.47 -6.57
CA ALA A 321 -4.95 24.95 -7.56
C ALA A 321 -6.08 25.71 -6.89
N ASP A 322 -6.52 26.77 -7.55
CA ASP A 322 -7.70 27.52 -7.12
C ASP A 322 -8.97 26.71 -7.39
N ALA A 323 -9.83 26.63 -6.37
CA ALA A 323 -11.19 26.14 -6.52
C ALA A 323 -12.06 27.27 -7.10
N VAL A 324 -12.81 26.99 -8.16
CA VAL A 324 -13.81 27.91 -8.70
C VAL A 324 -15.21 27.29 -8.68
N TYR A 325 -16.24 28.13 -8.59
CA TYR A 325 -17.65 27.69 -8.47
C TYR A 325 -18.41 27.79 -9.80
N GLU A 326 -17.76 28.27 -10.85
CA GLU A 326 -18.29 28.35 -12.20
C GLU A 326 -17.40 27.56 -13.14
N LEU A 327 -18.02 26.90 -14.13
CA LEU A 327 -17.28 26.14 -15.14
C LEU A 327 -16.33 27.10 -15.89
N PRO A 328 -15.01 26.84 -15.87
CA PRO A 328 -14.06 27.64 -16.63
C PRO A 328 -14.42 27.73 -18.12
N GLY A 329 -14.28 28.92 -18.68
CA GLY A 329 -14.52 29.16 -20.10
C GLY A 329 -13.57 28.37 -21.01
N GLY A 330 -14.03 28.03 -22.22
CA GLY A 330 -13.24 27.30 -23.21
C GLY A 330 -13.28 25.77 -23.07
N THR A 331 -14.14 25.25 -22.20
CA THR A 331 -14.47 23.82 -22.13
C THR A 331 -15.34 23.41 -23.33
N LYS A 332 -15.12 22.20 -23.85
CA LYS A 332 -15.76 21.70 -25.09
C LYS A 332 -16.54 20.40 -24.90
N GLY A 333 -16.10 19.54 -23.99
CA GLY A 333 -16.70 18.24 -23.75
C GLY A 333 -16.44 17.78 -22.33
N SER A 334 -17.20 16.80 -21.90
CA SER A 334 -17.26 16.30 -20.53
C SER A 334 -17.18 14.78 -20.49
N TYR A 335 -16.47 14.25 -19.51
CA TYR A 335 -16.35 12.83 -19.24
C TYR A 335 -16.63 12.58 -17.77
N ALA A 336 -17.60 11.73 -17.47
CA ALA A 336 -17.89 11.35 -16.11
C ALA A 336 -16.94 10.24 -15.64
N TYR A 337 -16.05 10.59 -14.71
CA TYR A 337 -15.25 9.60 -14.00
C TYR A 337 -16.14 8.79 -13.05
N TYR A 338 -17.09 9.47 -12.38
CA TYR A 338 -18.04 8.85 -11.46
C TYR A 338 -19.40 9.55 -11.55
N ARG A 339 -20.49 8.77 -11.66
CA ARG A 339 -21.87 9.28 -11.75
C ARG A 339 -22.81 8.75 -10.66
N PHE A 340 -22.40 7.74 -9.89
CA PHE A 340 -23.13 7.14 -8.76
C PHE A 340 -24.64 6.99 -8.99
N THR A 341 -25.05 6.63 -10.22
CA THR A 341 -26.46 6.58 -10.65
C THR A 341 -27.13 5.26 -10.28
N THR A 342 -26.36 4.25 -9.90
CA THR A 342 -26.83 2.92 -9.52
C THR A 342 -26.52 2.66 -8.05
N PRO A 343 -27.52 2.28 -7.22
CA PRO A 343 -27.28 1.88 -5.84
C PRO A 343 -26.23 0.75 -5.76
N GLY A 344 -25.23 0.93 -4.91
CA GLY A 344 -24.11 -0.01 -4.73
C GLY A 344 -22.84 0.29 -5.54
N ASP A 345 -22.84 1.36 -6.35
CA ASP A 345 -21.65 1.82 -7.08
C ASP A 345 -20.69 2.62 -6.16
N THR A 346 -20.11 1.94 -5.16
CA THR A 346 -19.05 2.49 -4.29
C THR A 346 -17.65 2.06 -4.75
N PHE A 347 -17.54 1.43 -5.92
CA PHE A 347 -16.30 0.78 -6.35
C PHE A 347 -15.15 1.79 -6.41
N GLY A 348 -14.10 1.52 -5.63
CA GLY A 348 -12.93 2.37 -5.50
C GLY A 348 -13.01 3.42 -4.39
N PHE A 349 -14.17 3.75 -3.82
CA PHE A 349 -14.27 4.67 -2.67
C PHE A 349 -14.22 3.90 -1.35
N GLY A 350 -13.17 4.15 -0.58
CA GLY A 350 -12.90 3.46 0.68
C GLY A 350 -13.19 4.29 1.93
N VAL A 351 -13.29 3.59 3.06
CA VAL A 351 -13.38 4.20 4.39
C VAL A 351 -12.01 4.79 4.75
N GLY A 352 -11.88 6.10 4.60
CA GLY A 352 -10.70 6.85 5.05
C GLY A 352 -10.62 6.95 6.58
N PRO A 353 -9.55 7.56 7.13
CA PRO A 353 -9.52 7.97 8.53
C PRO A 353 -10.70 8.90 8.76
N TYR A 354 -11.35 8.76 9.91
CA TYR A 354 -12.46 9.64 10.27
C TYR A 354 -13.65 9.49 9.33
N CYS A 355 -13.77 8.34 8.68
CA CYS A 355 -14.97 7.88 8.02
C CYS A 355 -15.39 6.58 8.69
N THR A 356 -16.66 6.43 9.03
CA THR A 356 -17.19 5.18 9.63
C THR A 356 -17.92 4.31 8.64
N ASN A 357 -18.43 4.90 7.56
CA ASN A 357 -19.19 4.18 6.55
C ASN A 357 -19.22 4.97 5.24
N VAL A 358 -19.18 4.27 4.12
CA VAL A 358 -19.43 4.79 2.77
C VAL A 358 -20.45 3.85 2.11
N ALA A 359 -21.58 4.40 1.67
CA ALA A 359 -22.61 3.64 0.98
C ALA A 359 -23.17 4.43 -0.20
N SER A 360 -23.86 3.74 -1.10
CA SER A 360 -24.68 4.35 -2.14
C SER A 360 -26.15 4.02 -1.84
N PRO A 361 -26.88 4.91 -1.13
CA PRO A 361 -28.24 4.65 -0.67
C PRO A 361 -29.19 4.30 -1.80
N THR A 362 -30.18 3.46 -1.51
CA THR A 362 -31.20 3.09 -2.49
C THR A 362 -32.02 4.32 -2.90
N GLY A 363 -32.04 4.62 -4.21
CA GLY A 363 -32.78 5.76 -4.76
C GLY A 363 -32.03 7.10 -4.72
N ALA A 364 -30.81 7.14 -4.16
CA ALA A 364 -29.93 8.30 -4.23
C ALA A 364 -29.02 8.20 -5.46
N SER A 365 -28.80 9.33 -6.13
CA SER A 365 -27.76 9.48 -7.17
C SER A 365 -26.47 10.04 -6.55
N ALA A 366 -25.99 9.42 -5.48
CA ALA A 366 -24.81 9.86 -4.74
C ALA A 366 -24.21 8.73 -3.90
N ILE A 367 -22.90 8.83 -3.62
CA ILE A 367 -22.30 8.16 -2.47
C ILE A 367 -22.46 9.04 -1.23
N VAL A 368 -22.69 8.39 -0.10
CA VAL A 368 -22.89 9.01 1.20
C VAL A 368 -21.89 8.42 2.17
N ALA A 369 -21.11 9.31 2.79
CA ALA A 369 -20.11 8.96 3.77
C ALA A 369 -20.44 9.59 5.11
N VAL A 370 -20.35 8.80 6.18
CA VAL A 370 -20.43 9.29 7.55
C VAL A 370 -19.01 9.50 8.05
N LEU A 371 -18.72 10.73 8.47
CA LEU A 371 -17.43 11.18 8.96
C LEU A 371 -17.44 11.22 10.50
N ASP A 372 -16.42 10.65 11.14
CA ASP A 372 -16.26 10.50 12.58
C ASP A 372 -15.15 11.41 13.12
N ARG A 373 -15.35 12.03 14.28
CA ARG A 373 -14.38 12.89 14.94
C ARG A 373 -13.28 12.13 15.70
N ALA A 374 -13.33 10.81 15.80
CA ALA A 374 -12.38 10.05 16.62
C ALA A 374 -10.98 9.92 15.98
N ALA A 375 -10.12 10.93 16.24
CA ALA A 375 -8.72 10.82 16.72
C ALA A 375 -7.61 11.49 15.86
N TYR A 376 -7.08 12.61 16.37
CA TYR A 376 -5.76 13.22 16.10
C TYR A 376 -5.52 13.95 14.77
N GLY A 377 -5.46 15.28 14.89
CA GLY A 377 -4.93 16.19 13.89
C GLY A 377 -3.49 15.90 13.53
N GLY A 378 -3.29 15.51 12.27
CA GLY A 378 -1.98 15.40 11.68
C GLY A 378 -2.02 15.96 10.27
N ASP A 379 -1.89 17.28 10.13
CA ASP A 379 -1.27 17.98 8.99
C ASP A 379 -1.35 19.50 9.23
N GLY A 380 -0.48 20.04 10.09
CA GLY A 380 -0.04 21.45 10.03
C GLY A 380 -1.10 22.57 10.02
N GLY A 381 -2.36 22.30 10.36
CA GLY A 381 -3.44 23.30 10.36
C GLY A 381 -4.81 22.67 10.09
N ALA A 382 -5.61 22.54 11.16
CA ALA A 382 -6.96 21.98 11.25
C ALA A 382 -7.10 20.46 10.94
N GLU A 383 -7.71 19.73 11.88
CA GLU A 383 -8.18 18.35 11.67
C GLU A 383 -9.12 18.28 10.46
N ARG A 384 -8.96 17.26 9.59
CA ARG A 384 -9.83 17.06 8.41
C ARG A 384 -10.27 15.60 8.28
N MET A 385 -11.52 15.40 7.90
CA MET A 385 -12.19 14.10 7.77
C MET A 385 -12.64 13.90 6.33
N GLY A 386 -12.58 12.70 5.75
CA GLY A 386 -12.94 12.58 4.33
C GLY A 386 -12.98 11.17 3.77
N ILE A 387 -13.34 11.11 2.50
CA ILE A 387 -13.31 9.89 1.68
C ILE A 387 -12.22 10.00 0.62
N GLN A 388 -11.80 8.85 0.12
CA GLN A 388 -10.83 8.78 -0.96
C GLN A 388 -11.08 7.58 -1.86
N THR A 389 -10.55 7.70 -3.07
CA THR A 389 -10.44 6.60 -4.02
C THR A 389 -9.01 6.52 -4.56
N ARG A 390 -8.52 5.31 -4.77
CA ARG A 390 -7.33 5.01 -5.57
C ARG A 390 -7.76 4.20 -6.77
N PHE A 391 -7.12 4.49 -7.90
CA PHE A 391 -7.37 3.80 -9.15
C PHE A 391 -6.47 2.58 -9.26
N ASP A 392 -7.00 1.48 -9.80
CA ASP A 392 -6.22 0.28 -10.09
C ASP A 392 -5.07 0.55 -11.06
N TYR A 393 -5.20 1.60 -11.87
CA TYR A 393 -4.18 2.13 -12.76
C TYR A 393 -4.33 3.66 -12.85
N PRO A 394 -3.24 4.42 -13.05
CA PRO A 394 -3.33 5.88 -13.15
C PRO A 394 -4.17 6.33 -14.35
N ASP A 395 -5.00 7.33 -14.16
CA ASP A 395 -5.82 7.96 -15.20
C ASP A 395 -5.12 9.19 -15.80
N ASP A 396 -5.48 9.51 -17.04
CA ASP A 396 -4.93 10.64 -17.77
C ASP A 396 -5.87 11.85 -17.71
N TYR A 397 -5.58 12.78 -16.79
CA TYR A 397 -6.37 14.01 -16.65
C TYR A 397 -5.89 15.12 -17.57
N THR A 398 -4.83 14.92 -18.38
CA THR A 398 -4.44 15.92 -19.38
C THR A 398 -5.48 16.08 -20.48
N LEU A 399 -6.30 15.05 -20.72
CA LEU A 399 -7.42 15.06 -21.66
C LEU A 399 -8.64 15.84 -21.14
N THR A 400 -8.80 15.90 -19.82
CA THR A 400 -9.86 16.61 -19.11
C THR A 400 -9.29 17.41 -17.93
N PRO A 401 -8.54 18.49 -18.22
CA PRO A 401 -7.75 19.20 -17.21
C PRO A 401 -8.58 19.96 -16.18
N VAL A 402 -9.88 20.16 -16.42
CA VAL A 402 -10.78 20.79 -15.45
C VAL A 402 -11.65 19.71 -14.82
N VAL A 403 -11.52 19.47 -13.52
CA VAL A 403 -12.30 18.46 -12.81
C VAL A 403 -13.36 19.13 -11.96
N ALA A 404 -14.61 18.74 -12.13
CA ALA A 404 -15.72 19.13 -11.28
C ALA A 404 -16.06 18.03 -10.28
N VAL A 405 -16.30 18.42 -9.04
CA VAL A 405 -16.84 17.55 -7.99
C VAL A 405 -18.13 18.20 -7.46
N THR A 406 -19.24 17.48 -7.59
CA THR A 406 -20.55 17.93 -7.06
C THR A 406 -20.83 17.22 -5.75
N LEU A 407 -20.92 17.99 -4.67
CA LEU A 407 -21.00 17.47 -3.31
C LEU A 407 -21.93 18.30 -2.40
N ARG A 408 -22.27 17.73 -1.26
CA ARG A 408 -23.02 18.37 -0.18
C ARG A 408 -22.50 17.87 1.16
N VAL A 409 -22.45 18.75 2.16
CA VAL A 409 -22.05 18.39 3.53
C VAL A 409 -23.16 18.74 4.51
N GLY A 410 -23.63 17.75 5.27
CA GLY A 410 -24.63 17.87 6.34
C GLY A 410 -24.04 17.47 7.69
N SER A 411 -24.78 17.65 8.80
CA SER A 411 -24.34 17.16 10.11
C SER A 411 -25.25 16.07 10.64
N VAL A 412 -24.66 15.23 11.48
CA VAL A 412 -25.36 14.23 12.26
C VAL A 412 -25.17 14.55 13.73
N GLN A 413 -26.26 14.71 14.47
CA GLN A 413 -26.21 15.13 15.88
C GLN A 413 -25.58 14.08 16.81
N THR A 414 -25.55 12.79 16.45
CA THR A 414 -24.91 11.72 17.24
C THR A 414 -24.43 10.54 16.38
N ALA A 415 -23.26 9.97 16.72
CA ALA A 415 -22.68 8.77 16.07
C ALA A 415 -23.63 7.56 16.05
N SER A 416 -24.40 7.39 17.13
CA SER A 416 -25.27 6.22 17.36
C SER A 416 -26.54 6.21 16.51
N GLY A 417 -26.83 7.29 15.78
CA GLY A 417 -27.97 7.39 14.86
C GLY A 417 -27.55 7.57 13.39
N ALA A 418 -26.25 7.64 13.10
CA ALA A 418 -25.76 7.89 11.75
C ALA A 418 -25.76 6.60 10.92
N SER A 419 -26.65 6.51 9.93
CA SER A 419 -26.62 5.46 8.90
C SER A 419 -26.24 6.07 7.56
N ALA A 420 -25.36 5.39 6.81
CA ALA A 420 -25.06 5.73 5.42
C ALA A 420 -26.16 5.23 4.46
N ASP A 421 -27.19 4.53 4.96
CA ASP A 421 -28.27 3.97 4.14
C ASP A 421 -29.35 4.99 3.75
N ALA A 422 -29.20 6.25 4.20
CA ALA A 422 -30.10 7.35 3.87
C ALA A 422 -29.30 8.53 3.33
N ASP A 423 -29.78 9.20 2.29
CA ASP A 423 -29.22 10.48 1.82
C ASP A 423 -29.44 11.59 2.87
N ILE A 424 -28.70 12.70 2.77
CA ILE A 424 -28.93 13.89 3.59
C ILE A 424 -30.28 14.50 3.18
N THR A 425 -31.22 14.61 4.12
CA THR A 425 -32.45 15.37 3.87
C THR A 425 -32.21 16.85 4.09
N ASP A 426 -32.99 17.72 3.44
CA ASP A 426 -32.86 19.17 3.57
C ASP A 426 -33.05 19.69 5.02
N GLU A 427 -33.48 18.83 5.95
CA GLU A 427 -33.70 19.11 7.37
C GLU A 427 -32.50 18.73 8.28
N GLU A 428 -31.46 18.07 7.76
CA GLU A 428 -30.23 17.76 8.52
C GLU A 428 -29.31 19.01 8.60
N SER A 429 -29.67 19.98 9.44
CA SER A 429 -28.90 21.21 9.67
C SER A 429 -27.52 20.92 10.27
N VAL A 430 -26.45 21.57 9.78
CA VAL A 430 -25.09 21.49 10.36
C VAL A 430 -24.95 22.36 11.61
N GLY A 431 -25.78 22.14 12.63
CA GLY A 431 -25.82 23.05 13.79
C GLY A 431 -25.81 24.52 13.35
N SER A 432 -25.11 25.40 14.06
CA SER A 432 -24.93 26.82 13.71
C SER A 432 -23.80 27.10 12.70
N VAL A 433 -23.39 26.12 11.88
CA VAL A 433 -22.27 26.25 10.93
C VAL A 433 -22.80 26.44 9.52
N ASP A 434 -22.69 27.66 9.00
CA ASP A 434 -23.15 28.00 7.64
C ASP A 434 -22.14 27.60 6.56
N GLU A 435 -20.85 27.62 6.88
CA GLU A 435 -19.74 27.41 5.95
C GLU A 435 -18.79 26.33 6.43
N ILE A 436 -18.43 25.42 5.52
CA ILE A 436 -17.63 24.24 5.79
C ILE A 436 -16.39 24.24 4.89
N PRO A 437 -15.18 24.27 5.48
CA PRO A 437 -13.94 24.13 4.72
C PRO A 437 -13.85 22.75 4.06
N LEU A 438 -13.47 22.73 2.80
CA LEU A 438 -13.28 21.53 2.00
C LEU A 438 -11.92 21.54 1.32
N ARG A 439 -11.34 20.36 1.12
CA ARG A 439 -10.13 20.14 0.31
C ARG A 439 -10.31 18.99 -0.63
N LEU A 440 -10.02 19.27 -1.89
CA LEU A 440 -9.83 18.29 -2.94
C LEU A 440 -8.34 18.04 -3.07
N THR A 441 -7.95 16.79 -3.16
CA THR A 441 -6.56 16.40 -3.41
C THR A 441 -6.53 15.32 -4.48
N PHE A 442 -5.77 15.56 -5.53
CA PHE A 442 -5.49 14.56 -6.56
C PHE A 442 -4.03 14.12 -6.41
N THR A 443 -3.79 12.81 -6.37
CA THR A 443 -2.46 12.23 -6.16
C THR A 443 -1.93 11.61 -7.44
N ALA A 444 -0.62 11.64 -7.63
CA ALA A 444 0.10 10.95 -8.69
C ALA A 444 1.44 10.45 -8.12
N GLY A 445 1.45 9.22 -7.59
CA GLY A 445 2.55 8.69 -6.80
C GLY A 445 2.79 9.56 -5.57
N ASN A 446 3.99 10.15 -5.49
CA ASN A 446 4.37 11.02 -4.38
C ASN A 446 3.92 12.47 -4.59
N ASP A 447 3.57 12.89 -5.80
CA ASP A 447 3.12 14.26 -6.07
C ASP A 447 1.61 14.40 -5.82
N ARG A 448 1.18 15.61 -5.46
CA ARG A 448 -0.24 15.91 -5.33
C ARG A 448 -0.57 17.33 -5.76
N ILE A 449 -1.79 17.52 -6.22
CA ILE A 449 -2.39 18.84 -6.39
C ILE A 449 -3.55 19.02 -5.41
N ILE A 450 -3.52 20.12 -4.68
CA ILE A 450 -4.42 20.44 -3.57
C ILE A 450 -5.24 21.66 -3.97
N SER A 451 -6.54 21.59 -3.72
CA SER A 451 -7.44 22.73 -3.88
C SER A 451 -8.31 22.86 -2.63
N ASP A 452 -8.25 24.02 -1.99
CA ASP A 452 -9.07 24.35 -0.83
C ASP A 452 -10.29 25.18 -1.29
N ALA A 453 -11.46 24.85 -0.75
CA ALA A 453 -12.74 25.49 -1.05
C ALA A 453 -13.57 25.64 0.24
N THR A 454 -14.66 26.40 0.16
CA THR A 454 -15.65 26.53 1.24
C THR A 454 -17.03 26.30 0.66
N VAL A 455 -17.81 25.41 1.27
CA VAL A 455 -19.17 25.10 0.82
C VAL A 455 -20.19 25.45 1.89
N LYS A 456 -21.40 25.78 1.46
CA LYS A 456 -22.51 25.98 2.38
C LYS A 456 -23.03 24.65 2.90
N ALA A 457 -23.29 24.60 4.20
CA ALA A 457 -23.92 23.47 4.85
C ALA A 457 -25.28 23.13 4.20
N GLY A 458 -25.52 21.86 3.91
CA GLY A 458 -26.78 21.36 3.36
C GLY A 458 -27.04 21.66 1.87
N GLU A 459 -26.22 22.48 1.22
CA GLU A 459 -26.41 22.83 -0.20
C GLU A 459 -25.54 21.97 -1.12
N TRP A 460 -26.13 21.53 -2.25
CA TRP A 460 -25.36 20.92 -3.33
C TRP A 460 -24.50 21.98 -4.01
N THR A 461 -23.19 21.80 -3.94
CA THR A 461 -22.20 22.70 -4.52
C THR A 461 -21.36 21.94 -5.54
N THR A 462 -21.05 22.58 -6.67
CA THR A 462 -20.09 22.04 -7.64
C THR A 462 -18.81 22.87 -7.58
N ILE A 463 -17.68 22.21 -7.35
CA ILE A 463 -16.36 22.83 -7.30
C ILE A 463 -15.58 22.36 -8.51
N TYR A 464 -14.97 23.30 -9.24
CA TYR A 464 -14.10 23.03 -10.37
C TYR A 464 -12.64 23.30 -9.98
N VAL A 465 -11.76 22.37 -10.34
CA VAL A 465 -10.32 22.44 -10.11
C VAL A 465 -9.60 22.27 -11.44
N ASP A 466 -8.74 23.21 -11.81
CA ASP A 466 -7.86 23.06 -12.98
C ASP A 466 -6.59 22.31 -12.58
N VAL A 467 -6.50 21.04 -12.99
CA VAL A 467 -5.32 20.21 -12.82
C VAL A 467 -4.38 20.26 -14.03
N GLY A 468 -4.67 21.07 -15.05
CA GLY A 468 -3.88 21.14 -16.29
C GLY A 468 -2.46 21.67 -16.10
N SER A 469 -2.19 22.42 -15.03
CA SER A 469 -0.85 22.88 -14.64
C SER A 469 -0.07 21.85 -13.82
N PHE A 470 -0.70 20.75 -13.42
CA PHE A 470 -0.05 19.68 -12.70
C PHE A 470 0.74 18.82 -13.70
N ASP A 471 2.07 18.88 -13.66
CA ASP A 471 2.94 18.14 -14.59
C ASP A 471 2.69 16.61 -14.54
N CYS A 472 2.15 16.14 -13.42
CA CYS A 472 1.80 14.75 -13.16
C CYS A 472 0.31 14.45 -13.41
N ALA A 473 -0.47 15.36 -14.00
CA ALA A 473 -1.89 15.16 -14.35
C ALA A 473 -2.12 13.94 -15.25
N LYS A 474 -1.10 13.56 -16.02
CA LYS A 474 -1.16 12.33 -16.81
C LYS A 474 -1.17 11.08 -15.95
N ASN A 475 -0.77 11.09 -14.68
CA ASN A 475 -0.61 9.88 -13.87
C ASN A 475 -1.37 9.99 -12.55
N ILE A 476 -2.56 10.60 -12.56
CA ILE A 476 -3.37 10.69 -11.34
C ILE A 476 -3.84 9.30 -10.96
N ASP A 477 -3.49 8.86 -9.75
CA ASP A 477 -3.76 7.53 -9.22
C ASP A 477 -4.76 7.55 -8.05
N GLY A 478 -5.22 8.72 -7.64
CA GLY A 478 -6.21 8.84 -6.58
C GLY A 478 -6.81 10.23 -6.42
N ILE A 479 -7.98 10.26 -5.78
CA ILE A 479 -8.73 11.47 -5.43
C ILE A 479 -9.12 11.37 -3.96
N ARG A 480 -8.98 12.47 -3.23
CA ARG A 480 -9.40 12.62 -1.86
C ARG A 480 -10.27 13.87 -1.68
N ILE A 481 -11.35 13.71 -0.93
CA ILE A 481 -12.31 14.77 -0.61
C ILE A 481 -12.39 14.87 0.91
N SER A 482 -11.87 15.95 1.47
CA SER A 482 -11.74 16.16 2.91
C SER A 482 -12.49 17.40 3.37
N VAL A 483 -13.11 17.30 4.53
CA VAL A 483 -13.92 18.33 5.21
C VAL A 483 -13.21 18.76 6.49
N GLY A 484 -13.19 20.04 6.81
CA GLY A 484 -12.67 20.55 8.08
C GLY A 484 -13.45 19.99 9.27
N ALA A 485 -12.75 19.41 10.25
CA ALA A 485 -13.37 18.80 11.43
C ALA A 485 -13.75 19.84 12.50
N GLU A 486 -13.08 21.00 12.48
CA GLU A 486 -13.41 22.12 13.36
C GLU A 486 -14.85 22.56 13.11
N ASN A 487 -15.71 22.40 14.13
CA ASN A 487 -17.11 22.82 14.20
C ASN A 487 -18.19 21.89 13.61
N VAL A 488 -17.84 20.83 12.87
CA VAL A 488 -18.85 20.01 12.15
C VAL A 488 -19.26 18.74 12.91
N GLY A 489 -18.44 18.25 13.86
CA GLY A 489 -18.76 17.05 14.64
C GLY A 489 -18.79 15.79 13.77
N TYR A 490 -19.88 15.02 13.83
CA TYR A 490 -20.14 13.94 12.88
C TYR A 490 -20.74 14.54 11.61
N ALA A 491 -19.97 14.58 10.53
CA ALA A 491 -20.42 15.15 9.27
C ALA A 491 -20.91 14.03 8.33
N LYS A 492 -21.89 14.33 7.48
CA LYS A 492 -22.30 13.46 6.39
C LYS A 492 -21.91 14.13 5.09
N LEU A 493 -21.03 13.47 4.33
CA LEU A 493 -20.55 13.95 3.03
C LEU A 493 -21.29 13.17 1.94
N SER A 494 -22.02 13.86 1.08
CA SER A 494 -22.64 13.29 -0.12
C SER A 494 -21.89 13.75 -1.36
N VAL A 495 -21.49 12.83 -2.23
CA VAL A 495 -20.85 13.15 -3.52
C VAL A 495 -21.69 12.55 -4.63
N ARG A 496 -22.15 13.40 -5.55
CA ARG A 496 -23.05 13.04 -6.66
C ARG A 496 -22.30 12.59 -7.89
N GLU A 497 -21.27 13.34 -8.27
CA GLU A 497 -20.49 13.05 -9.47
C GLU A 497 -19.11 13.69 -9.42
N ILE A 498 -18.21 13.08 -10.19
CA ILE A 498 -16.89 13.61 -10.53
C ILE A 498 -16.77 13.59 -12.05
N VAL A 499 -16.66 14.78 -12.63
CA VAL A 499 -16.70 14.98 -14.09
C VAL A 499 -15.46 15.76 -14.53
N GLY A 500 -14.71 15.21 -15.49
CA GLY A 500 -13.65 15.91 -16.18
C GLY A 500 -14.18 16.67 -17.38
N TYR A 501 -13.67 17.87 -17.61
CA TYR A 501 -13.97 18.70 -18.76
C TYR A 501 -12.73 18.88 -19.63
N SER A 502 -12.89 18.62 -20.92
CA SER A 502 -11.86 18.81 -21.93
C SER A 502 -11.88 20.23 -22.48
N ARG A 503 -10.70 20.73 -22.84
CA ARG A 503 -10.52 21.95 -23.65
C ARG A 503 -10.38 21.62 -25.14
N ASP A 504 -10.12 20.37 -25.47
CA ASP A 504 -9.69 19.96 -26.81
C ASP A 504 -10.71 19.08 -27.52
N PHE A 505 -11.46 18.26 -26.79
CA PHE A 505 -12.41 17.29 -27.34
C PHE A 505 -13.84 17.65 -26.99
N ALA A 506 -14.77 17.39 -27.92
CA ALA A 506 -16.22 17.54 -27.71
C ALA A 506 -16.82 16.27 -27.08
N ASP A 507 -18.02 16.38 -26.52
CA ASP A 507 -18.73 15.28 -25.84
C ASP A 507 -18.79 13.99 -26.67
N GLU A 508 -19.03 14.08 -27.99
CA GLU A 508 -19.16 12.90 -28.85
C GLU A 508 -17.83 12.13 -29.05
N SER A 509 -16.70 12.77 -28.74
CA SER A 509 -15.36 12.25 -29.00
C SER A 509 -14.58 11.92 -27.72
N ILE A 510 -14.82 12.65 -26.63
CA ILE A 510 -14.00 12.56 -25.41
C ILE A 510 -14.10 11.17 -24.77
N GLU A 511 -15.29 10.56 -24.77
CA GLU A 511 -15.49 9.22 -24.19
C GLU A 511 -14.60 8.17 -24.87
N SER A 512 -14.53 8.18 -26.20
CA SER A 512 -13.67 7.28 -26.96
C SER A 512 -12.19 7.53 -26.69
N VAL A 513 -11.78 8.81 -26.58
CA VAL A 513 -10.37 9.18 -26.38
C VAL A 513 -9.90 8.76 -24.98
N VAL A 514 -10.72 8.99 -23.96
CA VAL A 514 -10.41 8.58 -22.58
C VAL A 514 -10.40 7.05 -22.46
N ALA A 515 -11.36 6.35 -23.09
CA ALA A 515 -11.39 4.88 -23.10
C ALA A 515 -10.13 4.27 -23.74
N ASP A 516 -9.69 4.81 -24.88
CA ASP A 516 -8.45 4.38 -25.56
C ASP A 516 -7.20 4.63 -24.69
N ALA A 517 -7.13 5.78 -24.01
CA ALA A 517 -6.04 6.09 -23.10
C ALA A 517 -5.97 5.10 -21.92
N ARG A 518 -7.13 4.76 -21.34
CA ARG A 518 -7.25 3.75 -20.27
C ARG A 518 -6.83 2.36 -20.75
N ALA A 519 -7.29 1.95 -21.92
CA ALA A 519 -6.95 0.65 -22.49
C ALA A 519 -5.44 0.47 -22.68
N LYS A 520 -4.74 1.51 -23.19
CA LYS A 520 -3.28 1.51 -23.35
C LYS A 520 -2.51 1.34 -22.05
N ARG A 521 -3.07 1.83 -20.93
CA ARG A 521 -2.42 1.77 -19.61
C ARG A 521 -2.66 0.47 -18.87
N ARG A 522 -3.86 -0.11 -19.02
CA ARG A 522 -4.17 -1.46 -18.51
C ARG A 522 -3.34 -2.56 -19.18
N SER A 523 -2.67 -2.27 -20.28
CA SER A 523 -1.81 -3.20 -21.01
C SER A 523 -0.30 -2.88 -20.90
N PRO A 524 0.37 -3.05 -19.74
CA PRO A 524 1.83 -2.92 -19.72
C PRO A 524 2.54 -4.02 -20.54
N ASP A 525 1.95 -5.23 -20.67
CA ASP A 525 2.64 -6.39 -21.27
C ASP A 525 2.09 -6.87 -22.63
N THR A 526 0.99 -6.30 -23.11
CA THR A 526 0.37 -6.84 -24.34
C THR A 526 0.86 -6.17 -25.63
N VAL A 527 1.49 -4.98 -25.61
CA VAL A 527 1.99 -4.36 -26.85
C VAL A 527 3.34 -4.95 -27.31
N ALA A 528 4.20 -5.37 -26.37
CA ALA A 528 5.43 -6.11 -26.70
C ALA A 528 5.10 -7.55 -27.16
N GLY A 529 4.15 -8.21 -26.49
CA GLY A 529 3.69 -9.55 -26.84
C GLY A 529 2.94 -9.60 -28.18
N TYR A 530 1.91 -8.77 -28.38
CA TYR A 530 1.09 -8.86 -29.60
C TYR A 530 1.85 -8.49 -30.87
N SER A 531 2.80 -7.54 -30.83
CA SER A 531 3.60 -7.26 -32.04
C SER A 531 4.50 -8.44 -32.39
N THR A 532 5.14 -9.09 -31.41
CA THR A 532 6.00 -10.25 -31.64
C THR A 532 5.19 -11.47 -32.10
N TYR A 533 3.99 -11.70 -31.54
CA TYR A 533 3.09 -12.77 -31.99
C TYR A 533 2.45 -12.47 -33.35
N LEU A 534 2.15 -11.22 -33.71
CA LEU A 534 1.68 -10.84 -35.06
C LEU A 534 2.80 -10.99 -36.11
N TRP A 535 4.04 -10.65 -35.77
CA TRP A 535 5.20 -10.90 -36.64
C TRP A 535 5.51 -12.39 -36.77
N MET A 536 5.41 -13.18 -35.70
CA MET A 536 5.59 -14.63 -35.74
C MET A 536 4.44 -15.34 -36.47
N ALA A 537 3.20 -14.95 -36.26
CA ALA A 537 2.03 -15.50 -36.97
C ALA A 537 2.03 -15.10 -38.45
N GLY A 538 2.41 -13.85 -38.77
CA GLY A 538 2.62 -13.39 -40.14
C GLY A 538 3.77 -14.13 -40.82
N GLY A 539 4.90 -14.31 -40.14
CA GLY A 539 6.04 -15.08 -40.63
C GLY A 539 5.72 -16.56 -40.85
N LEU A 540 4.96 -17.17 -39.94
CA LEU A 540 4.49 -18.56 -40.06
C LEU A 540 3.51 -18.73 -41.23
N LEU A 541 2.58 -17.79 -41.42
CA LEU A 541 1.66 -17.80 -42.57
C LEU A 541 2.40 -17.65 -43.89
N VAL A 542 3.41 -16.79 -43.97
CA VAL A 542 4.27 -16.65 -45.16
C VAL A 542 5.09 -17.93 -45.39
N ALA A 543 5.65 -18.53 -44.35
CA ALA A 543 6.39 -19.79 -44.46
C ALA A 543 5.50 -20.95 -44.92
N VAL A 544 4.30 -21.10 -44.35
CA VAL A 544 3.34 -22.14 -44.75
C VAL A 544 2.85 -21.92 -46.18
N ALA A 545 2.57 -20.67 -46.58
CA ALA A 545 2.20 -20.36 -47.96
C ALA A 545 3.34 -20.66 -48.93
N THR A 546 4.59 -20.37 -48.55
CA THR A 546 5.78 -20.66 -49.38
C THR A 546 6.01 -22.16 -49.49
N VAL A 547 5.92 -22.91 -48.40
CA VAL A 547 6.05 -24.38 -48.40
C VAL A 547 4.90 -25.03 -49.18
N MET A 548 3.66 -24.58 -49.02
CA MET A 548 2.54 -25.08 -49.84
C MET A 548 2.76 -24.77 -51.32
N THR A 549 3.25 -23.57 -51.66
CA THR A 549 3.52 -23.22 -53.07
C THR A 549 4.64 -24.09 -53.64
N VAL A 550 5.72 -24.33 -52.88
CA VAL A 550 6.80 -25.25 -53.29
C VAL A 550 6.31 -26.68 -53.42
N VAL A 551 5.48 -27.18 -52.51
CA VAL A 551 4.90 -28.53 -52.56
C VAL A 551 3.94 -28.65 -53.75
N LEU A 552 3.11 -27.65 -54.02
CA LEU A 552 2.21 -27.65 -55.17
C LEU A 552 2.98 -27.57 -56.49
N LEU A 553 4.04 -26.77 -56.57
CA LEU A 553 4.92 -26.71 -57.74
C LEU A 553 5.71 -28.01 -57.92
N SER A 554 6.14 -28.66 -56.84
CA SER A 554 6.85 -29.95 -56.90
C SER A 554 5.91 -31.06 -57.35
N LYS A 555 4.69 -31.13 -56.82
CA LYS A 555 3.66 -32.09 -57.27
C LYS A 555 3.22 -31.85 -58.70
N LYS A 556 3.19 -30.59 -59.17
CA LYS A 556 2.90 -30.28 -60.56
C LYS A 556 4.03 -30.71 -61.50
N LYS A 557 5.28 -30.60 -61.05
CA LYS A 557 6.44 -31.09 -61.79
C LYS A 557 6.46 -32.62 -61.88
N ASP A 558 6.16 -33.31 -60.78
CA ASP A 558 6.07 -34.78 -60.78
C ASP A 558 4.92 -35.29 -61.67
N SER A 559 3.83 -34.52 -61.84
CA SER A 559 2.76 -34.86 -62.78
C SER A 559 3.04 -34.51 -64.24
N GLU A 560 4.01 -33.62 -64.51
CA GLU A 560 4.44 -33.30 -65.88
C GLU A 560 5.55 -34.25 -66.35
N ASP A 561 6.17 -35.03 -65.45
CA ASP A 561 7.16 -36.07 -65.78
C ASP A 561 6.53 -37.49 -65.92
N GLU A 562 5.21 -37.64 -65.68
CA GLU A 562 4.44 -38.89 -65.86
C GLU A 562 3.49 -38.89 -67.10
N ASP A 563 3.47 -37.82 -67.89
CA ASP A 563 2.87 -37.75 -69.24
C ASP A 563 3.96 -37.60 -70.32
#